data_AF-A0A2N1C8F3-F1
#
_entry.id   AF-A0A2N1C8F3-F1
#
_cell.length_a   1.000
_cell.length_b   1.000
_cell.length_c   1.000
_cell.angle_alpha   90.00
_cell.angle_beta   90.00
_cell.angle_gamma   90.00
#
_symmetry.space_group_name_H-M   'P 1'
#
loop_
_entity.id
_entity.type
_entity.pdbx_description
1 polymer ?
#
loop_
_entity_poly.entity_id
_entity_poly.type
_entity_poly.pdbx_seq_one_letter_code
_entity_poly.pdbx_strand_id
1 'polypeptide(L)'
;MTIQFSSIPLVLFTSLKLFILCALLSTSTSVQAKSAKSTTSSKWHEADFVDAHCKGEIEHVLPDRTRVDCLTDTHAIEYDWGKKWAESLGQALFYSAMTGKKAGIVLIVNPRTKDRFLKRLNKAISDNNLDVDVWTITNRKT
;
A
#
# COMPACT_ATOMS: atom_id res chain seq x y z
N MET A 1 -1.60 -30.55 63.08
CA MET A 1 -2.82 -30.21 63.84
C MET A 1 -3.98 -30.27 62.86
N THR A 2 -4.68 -31.39 62.86
CA THR A 2 -5.82 -31.75 62.00
C THR A 2 -7.08 -31.07 62.50
N ILE A 3 -7.85 -30.42 61.62
CA ILE A 3 -9.24 -30.00 61.92
C ILE A 3 -10.19 -30.60 60.88
N GLN A 4 -11.28 -31.12 61.42
CA GLN A 4 -12.28 -32.03 60.86
C GLN A 4 -13.14 -31.48 59.72
N PHE A 5 -13.59 -32.42 58.89
CA PHE A 5 -14.77 -32.33 58.03
C PHE A 5 -16.07 -32.42 58.83
N SER A 6 -17.10 -31.69 58.38
CA SER A 6 -18.49 -31.75 58.86
C SER A 6 -19.47 -31.74 57.68
N SER A 7 -19.85 -32.94 57.24
CA SER A 7 -21.17 -33.48 56.84
C SER A 7 -22.33 -32.60 56.29
N ILE A 8 -22.76 -32.94 55.04
CA ILE A 8 -24.14 -33.30 54.57
C ILE A 8 -25.20 -32.16 54.43
N PRO A 9 -26.23 -32.18 53.52
CA PRO A 9 -26.67 -33.19 52.53
C PRO A 9 -26.87 -32.75 51.07
N LEU A 10 -26.92 -33.81 50.25
CA LEU A 10 -27.56 -34.01 48.96
C LEU A 10 -29.05 -33.57 48.96
N VAL A 11 -29.44 -32.62 48.11
CA VAL A 11 -30.86 -32.46 47.72
C VAL A 11 -30.99 -32.68 46.22
N LEU A 12 -31.85 -33.65 45.94
CA LEU A 12 -32.23 -34.21 44.66
C LEU A 12 -32.73 -33.18 43.64
N PHE A 13 -32.34 -33.43 42.40
CA PHE A 13 -33.13 -33.34 41.18
C PHE A 13 -34.66 -33.14 41.37
N THR A 14 -35.17 -31.99 40.92
CA THR A 14 -36.54 -31.91 40.39
C THR A 14 -36.55 -31.08 39.08
N SER A 15 -36.70 -31.83 37.98
CA SER A 15 -37.52 -31.52 36.80
C SER A 15 -37.28 -30.22 36.01
N LEU A 16 -36.53 -30.39 34.92
CA LEU A 16 -36.97 -30.12 33.54
C LEU A 16 -38.47 -29.73 33.43
N LYS A 17 -38.74 -28.44 33.23
CA LYS A 17 -39.78 -27.84 32.34
C LYS A 17 -40.08 -26.41 32.81
N LEU A 18 -39.34 -25.43 32.29
CA LEU A 18 -39.94 -24.14 31.94
C LEU A 18 -39.12 -23.47 30.82
N PHE A 19 -39.00 -24.19 29.72
CA PHE A 19 -38.80 -23.58 28.41
C PHE A 19 -40.16 -23.05 27.96
N ILE A 20 -40.17 -21.81 27.43
CA ILE A 20 -41.26 -21.15 26.71
C ILE A 20 -42.33 -20.51 27.62
N LEU A 21 -42.20 -19.21 27.94
CA LEU A 21 -43.19 -18.17 27.61
C LEU A 21 -42.71 -16.76 28.06
N CYS A 22 -41.68 -16.20 27.42
CA CYS A 22 -41.49 -14.75 27.38
C CYS A 22 -41.08 -14.37 25.95
N ALA A 23 -41.92 -14.79 25.01
CA ALA A 23 -42.00 -14.13 23.72
C ALA A 23 -42.94 -12.92 23.89
N LEU A 24 -42.52 -11.80 23.28
CA LEU A 24 -43.28 -10.62 22.89
C LEU A 24 -42.88 -9.31 23.61
N LEU A 25 -42.54 -8.34 22.76
CA LEU A 25 -42.29 -6.91 22.97
C LEU A 25 -40.88 -6.50 23.43
N SER A 26 -39.95 -6.47 22.48
CA SER A 26 -39.38 -5.21 21.93
C SER A 26 -38.28 -5.54 20.93
N THR A 27 -38.67 -5.96 19.72
CA THR A 27 -37.75 -6.12 18.59
C THR A 27 -37.39 -4.74 18.05
N SER A 28 -36.42 -4.08 18.67
CA SER A 28 -35.74 -2.92 18.07
C SER A 28 -34.55 -3.42 17.27
N THR A 29 -34.81 -4.08 16.13
CA THR A 29 -33.75 -4.32 15.14
C THR A 29 -33.38 -2.97 14.55
N SER A 30 -32.33 -2.36 15.05
CA SER A 30 -31.68 -1.22 14.41
C SER A 30 -31.18 -1.69 13.04
N VAL A 31 -31.98 -1.47 11.99
CA VAL A 31 -31.51 -1.56 10.61
C VAL A 31 -30.51 -0.42 10.44
N GLN A 32 -29.23 -0.71 10.65
CA GLN A 32 -28.16 0.15 10.19
C GLN A 32 -28.15 0.07 8.67
N ALA A 33 -28.83 1.05 8.06
CA ALA A 33 -28.62 1.39 6.67
C ALA A 33 -27.11 1.64 6.51
N LYS A 34 -26.41 0.70 5.87
CA LYS A 34 -25.05 0.93 5.37
C LYS A 34 -25.17 2.09 4.40
N SER A 35 -24.76 3.28 4.85
CA SER A 35 -24.57 4.43 3.98
C SER A 35 -23.72 3.96 2.80
N ALA A 36 -24.29 3.98 1.60
CA ALA A 36 -23.56 3.73 0.38
C ALA A 36 -22.48 4.80 0.30
N LYS A 37 -21.25 4.43 0.66
CA LYS A 37 -20.08 5.27 0.56
C LYS A 37 -20.01 5.74 -0.89
N SER A 38 -20.34 7.01 -1.10
CA SER A 38 -20.14 7.71 -2.37
C SER A 38 -18.82 7.26 -2.96
N THR A 39 -18.86 6.74 -4.19
CA THR A 39 -17.70 6.27 -4.95
C THR A 39 -16.83 7.48 -5.28
N THR A 40 -16.11 7.99 -4.29
CA THR A 40 -15.00 8.92 -4.51
C THR A 40 -14.00 8.15 -5.34
N SER A 41 -13.80 8.53 -6.61
CA SER A 41 -12.70 8.03 -7.44
C SER A 41 -11.43 8.01 -6.58
N SER A 42 -10.91 6.84 -6.22
CA SER A 42 -9.75 6.77 -5.32
C SER A 42 -8.61 7.54 -5.98
N LYS A 43 -8.04 8.51 -5.26
CA LYS A 43 -6.87 9.23 -5.75
C LYS A 43 -5.68 8.26 -5.61
N TRP A 44 -5.09 7.88 -6.73
CA TRP A 44 -3.88 7.05 -6.74
C TRP A 44 -2.68 7.85 -6.18
N HIS A 45 -1.88 7.16 -5.39
CA HIS A 45 -0.57 7.55 -4.85
C HIS A 45 0.55 6.87 -5.66
N GLU A 46 1.81 7.29 -5.47
CA GLU A 46 2.96 6.69 -6.17
C GLU A 46 3.05 5.17 -5.96
N ALA A 47 2.89 4.70 -4.72
CA ALA A 47 2.90 3.28 -4.39
C ALA A 47 1.87 2.47 -5.18
N ASP A 48 0.67 3.03 -5.46
CA ASP A 48 -0.34 2.33 -6.27
C ASP A 48 0.16 2.09 -7.71
N PHE A 49 0.97 3.02 -8.27
CA PHE A 49 1.58 2.83 -9.58
C PHE A 49 2.74 1.82 -9.53
N VAL A 50 3.52 1.81 -8.45
CA VAL A 50 4.58 0.80 -8.25
C VAL A 50 3.95 -0.59 -8.20
N ASP A 51 2.95 -0.79 -7.34
CA ASP A 51 2.21 -2.05 -7.18
C ASP A 51 1.60 -2.54 -8.50
N ALA A 52 1.00 -1.63 -9.28
CA ALA A 52 0.34 -2.00 -10.52
C ALA A 52 1.32 -2.30 -11.67
N HIS A 53 2.49 -1.66 -11.69
CA HIS A 53 3.35 -1.64 -12.88
C HIS A 53 4.73 -2.28 -12.71
N CYS A 54 5.24 -2.38 -11.48
CA CYS A 54 6.52 -3.04 -11.23
C CYS A 54 6.48 -4.51 -11.70
N LYS A 55 7.60 -4.98 -12.26
CA LYS A 55 7.79 -6.36 -12.74
C LYS A 55 8.92 -7.08 -11.99
N GLY A 56 9.36 -6.51 -10.88
CA GLY A 56 10.42 -7.02 -10.04
C GLY A 56 10.04 -6.97 -8.57
N GLU A 57 11.04 -6.87 -7.70
CA GLU A 57 10.88 -6.71 -6.26
C GLU A 57 10.50 -5.27 -5.93
N ILE A 58 9.37 -5.10 -5.24
CA ILE A 58 8.85 -3.80 -4.81
C ILE A 58 9.48 -3.41 -3.47
N GLU A 59 9.85 -2.14 -3.32
CA GLU A 59 10.44 -1.56 -2.11
C GLU A 59 11.69 -2.33 -1.59
N HIS A 60 12.59 -2.68 -2.50
CA HIS A 60 13.84 -3.37 -2.14
C HIS A 60 14.71 -2.49 -1.22
N VAL A 61 14.93 -2.95 0.01
CA VAL A 61 15.66 -2.19 1.04
C VAL A 61 17.18 -2.34 0.84
N LEU A 62 17.86 -1.22 0.67
CA LEU A 62 19.32 -1.14 0.53
C LEU A 62 20.02 -1.14 1.91
N PRO A 63 21.35 -1.41 1.97
CA PRO A 63 22.11 -1.45 3.23
C PRO A 63 22.05 -0.17 4.08
N ASP A 64 21.85 0.99 3.44
CA ASP A 64 21.71 2.29 4.10
C ASP A 64 20.25 2.61 4.53
N ARG A 65 19.34 1.65 4.36
CA ARG A 65 17.90 1.72 4.64
C ARG A 65 17.09 2.60 3.68
N THR A 66 17.67 3.06 2.57
CA THR A 66 16.87 3.55 1.43
C THR A 66 16.16 2.39 0.73
N ARG A 67 15.22 2.70 -0.16
CA ARG A 67 14.42 1.70 -0.86
C ARG A 67 14.38 2.01 -2.34
N VAL A 68 14.61 0.99 -3.16
CA VAL A 68 14.35 1.05 -4.60
C VAL A 68 12.88 0.70 -4.80
N ASP A 69 12.12 1.57 -5.47
CA ASP A 69 10.69 1.33 -5.69
C ASP A 69 10.44 0.00 -6.42
N CYS A 70 11.22 -0.28 -7.47
CA CYS A 70 11.13 -1.51 -8.23
C CYS A 70 12.51 -2.01 -8.69
N LEU A 71 12.95 -3.13 -8.13
CA LEU A 71 14.20 -3.78 -8.49
C LEU A 71 13.94 -4.97 -9.43
N THR A 72 14.41 -4.87 -10.67
CA THR A 72 14.30 -5.95 -11.67
C THR A 72 15.64 -6.65 -11.86
N ASP A 73 15.72 -7.65 -12.74
CA ASP A 73 17.00 -8.28 -13.08
C ASP A 73 18.03 -7.27 -13.64
N THR A 74 17.54 -6.29 -14.41
CA THR A 74 18.40 -5.37 -15.18
C THR A 74 18.43 -3.94 -14.65
N HIS A 75 17.42 -3.51 -13.90
CA HIS A 75 17.26 -2.12 -13.47
C HIS A 75 16.95 -1.95 -11.99
N ALA A 76 17.45 -0.85 -11.41
CA ALA A 76 16.94 -0.25 -10.19
C ALA A 76 16.08 0.97 -10.58
N ILE A 77 14.77 0.86 -10.41
CA ILE A 77 13.79 1.79 -10.98
C ILE A 77 13.17 2.62 -9.87
N GLU A 78 13.18 3.94 -10.05
CA GLU A 78 12.43 4.91 -9.23
C GLU A 78 11.13 5.33 -9.94
N TYR A 79 10.02 5.34 -9.20
CA TYR A 79 8.72 5.78 -9.66
C TYR A 79 8.35 7.10 -8.99
N ASP A 80 8.14 8.14 -9.78
CA ASP A 80 7.99 9.47 -9.20
C ASP A 80 7.01 10.34 -9.98
N TRP A 81 6.31 11.26 -9.32
CA TRP A 81 5.49 12.23 -10.05
C TRP A 81 6.36 13.05 -11.00
N GLY A 82 5.87 13.37 -12.21
CA GLY A 82 6.67 14.11 -13.20
C GLY A 82 7.24 15.45 -12.71
N LYS A 83 6.59 16.11 -11.75
CA LYS A 83 7.11 17.34 -11.13
C LYS A 83 8.38 17.13 -10.28
N LYS A 84 8.62 15.90 -9.82
CA LYS A 84 9.76 15.44 -9.01
C LYS A 84 10.89 14.87 -9.87
N TRP A 85 10.91 15.12 -11.19
CA TRP A 85 11.91 14.59 -12.12
C TRP A 85 13.39 14.71 -11.67
N ALA A 86 13.74 15.76 -10.93
CA ALA A 86 15.11 15.96 -10.45
C ALA A 86 15.46 15.07 -9.25
N GLU A 87 14.50 14.84 -8.35
CA GLU A 87 14.62 13.92 -7.21
C GLU A 87 14.74 12.48 -7.73
N SER A 88 13.83 12.11 -8.64
CA SER A 88 13.83 10.81 -9.33
C SER A 88 15.15 10.50 -10.03
N LEU A 89 15.77 11.50 -10.70
CA LEU A 89 17.09 11.31 -11.31
C LEU A 89 18.18 11.02 -10.28
N GLY A 90 18.22 11.80 -9.19
CA GLY A 90 19.20 11.59 -8.12
C GLY A 90 19.07 10.20 -7.47
N GLN A 91 17.84 9.79 -7.18
CA GLN A 91 17.55 8.49 -6.58
C GLN A 91 17.86 7.33 -7.53
N ALA A 92 17.43 7.38 -8.80
CA ALA A 92 17.73 6.32 -9.76
C ALA A 92 19.23 6.12 -9.97
N LEU A 93 20.01 7.20 -10.03
CA LEU A 93 21.48 7.12 -10.11
C LEU A 93 22.09 6.50 -8.85
N PHE A 94 21.62 6.91 -7.67
CA PHE A 94 22.08 6.36 -6.41
C PHE A 94 21.77 4.87 -6.28
N TYR A 95 20.54 4.45 -6.62
CA TYR A 95 20.13 3.05 -6.55
C TYR A 95 20.87 2.18 -7.56
N SER A 96 21.13 2.70 -8.76
CA SER A 96 22.03 2.07 -9.73
C SER A 96 23.42 1.81 -9.12
N ALA A 97 24.02 2.83 -8.50
CA ALA A 97 25.32 2.70 -7.86
C ALA A 97 25.33 1.67 -6.71
N MET A 98 24.24 1.58 -5.95
CA MET A 98 24.12 0.65 -4.81
C MET A 98 23.85 -0.80 -5.21
N THR A 99 23.21 -1.02 -6.34
CA THR A 99 22.76 -2.35 -6.79
C THR A 99 23.58 -2.93 -7.93
N GLY A 100 24.35 -2.09 -8.63
CA GLY A 100 25.05 -2.44 -9.87
C GLY A 100 24.12 -2.62 -11.09
N LYS A 101 22.82 -2.35 -10.93
CA LYS A 101 21.83 -2.44 -12.02
C LYS A 101 21.69 -1.10 -12.73
N LYS A 102 21.17 -1.11 -13.96
CA LYS A 102 20.99 0.12 -14.73
C LYS A 102 19.97 1.04 -14.03
N ALA A 103 20.21 2.35 -14.06
CA ALA A 103 19.29 3.34 -13.52
C ALA A 103 18.02 3.39 -14.39
N GLY A 104 16.85 3.27 -13.77
CA GLY A 104 15.56 3.40 -14.43
C GLY A 104 14.70 4.46 -13.76
N ILE A 105 13.95 5.22 -14.56
CA ILE A 105 12.99 6.21 -14.06
C ILE A 105 11.64 5.99 -14.73
N VAL A 106 10.59 5.90 -13.93
CA VAL A 106 9.21 5.96 -14.41
C VAL A 106 8.56 7.25 -13.90
N LEU A 107 8.36 8.22 -14.79
CA LEU A 107 7.62 9.43 -14.42
C LEU A 107 6.11 9.22 -14.54
N ILE A 108 5.40 9.43 -13.45
CA ILE A 108 3.94 9.47 -13.40
C ILE A 108 3.48 10.88 -13.78
N VAL A 109 2.99 11.04 -15.00
CA VAL A 109 2.81 12.36 -15.65
C VAL A 109 1.35 12.70 -15.92
N ASN A 110 1.03 13.99 -15.74
CA ASN A 110 -0.17 14.58 -16.34
C ASN A 110 0.14 14.96 -17.81
N PRO A 111 -0.72 14.63 -18.79
CA PRO A 111 -0.47 14.93 -20.21
C PRO A 111 -0.14 16.41 -20.45
N ARG A 112 -0.78 17.33 -19.73
CA ARG A 112 -0.58 18.79 -19.90
C ARG A 112 0.79 19.28 -19.46
N THR A 113 1.48 18.53 -18.59
CA THR A 113 2.79 18.92 -18.05
C THR A 113 3.90 17.94 -18.38
N LYS A 114 3.57 16.83 -19.04
CA LYS A 114 4.48 15.72 -19.39
C LYS A 114 5.74 16.24 -20.09
N ASP A 115 5.56 16.95 -21.20
CA ASP A 115 6.67 17.36 -22.07
C ASP A 115 7.64 18.32 -21.36
N ARG A 116 7.11 19.22 -20.52
CA ARG A 116 7.93 20.13 -19.72
C ARG A 116 8.90 19.39 -18.81
N PHE A 117 8.44 18.31 -18.16
CA PHE A 117 9.25 17.56 -17.22
C PHE A 117 10.20 16.59 -17.92
N LEU A 118 9.73 15.88 -18.95
CA LEU A 118 10.61 15.03 -19.77
C LEU A 118 11.72 15.83 -20.44
N LYS A 119 11.44 17.03 -20.97
CA LYS A 119 12.48 17.87 -21.58
C LYS A 119 13.58 18.24 -20.57
N ARG A 120 13.23 18.50 -19.31
CA ARG A 120 14.21 18.83 -18.26
C ARG A 120 15.03 17.60 -17.87
N LEU A 121 14.37 16.47 -17.64
CA LEU A 121 15.03 15.20 -17.30
C LEU A 121 15.98 14.76 -18.41
N ASN A 122 15.49 14.69 -19.65
CA ASN A 122 16.30 14.26 -20.79
C ASN A 122 17.47 15.21 -21.08
N LYS A 123 17.30 16.54 -20.88
CA LYS A 123 18.40 17.49 -21.00
C LYS A 123 19.47 17.23 -19.93
N ALA A 124 19.08 16.99 -18.69
CA ALA A 124 20.02 16.67 -17.62
C ALA A 124 20.78 15.37 -17.89
N ILE A 125 20.09 14.34 -18.37
CA ILE A 125 20.68 13.05 -18.78
C ILE A 125 21.68 13.25 -19.93
N SER A 126 21.25 13.91 -21.01
CA SER A 126 22.06 14.05 -22.22
C SER A 126 23.30 14.90 -22.00
N ASP A 127 23.16 16.06 -21.35
CA ASP A 127 24.26 17.01 -21.19
C ASP A 127 25.35 16.50 -20.23
N ASN A 128 25.02 15.52 -19.39
CA ASN A 128 25.93 14.91 -18.43
C ASN A 128 26.32 13.47 -18.82
N ASN A 129 25.96 12.99 -20.01
CA ASN A 129 26.25 11.64 -20.50
C ASN A 129 25.85 10.53 -19.50
N LEU A 130 24.68 10.64 -18.89
CA LEU A 130 24.20 9.66 -17.92
C LEU A 130 23.53 8.48 -18.63
N ASP A 131 23.81 7.25 -18.18
CA ASP A 131 23.15 6.04 -18.69
C ASP A 131 21.91 5.70 -17.85
N VAL A 132 20.78 6.33 -18.22
CA VAL A 132 19.50 6.22 -17.51
C VAL A 132 18.38 5.98 -18.51
N ASP A 133 17.58 4.93 -18.28
CA ASP A 133 16.40 4.65 -19.09
C ASP A 133 15.16 5.33 -18.47
N VAL A 134 14.34 5.97 -19.30
CA VAL A 134 13.19 6.78 -18.86
C VAL A 134 11.91 6.31 -19.53
N TRP A 135 10.90 6.04 -18.71
CA TRP A 135 9.53 5.73 -19.14
C TRP A 135 8.52 6.70 -18.51
N THR A 136 7.27 6.65 -19.00
CA THR A 136 6.18 7.44 -18.42
C THR A 136 4.90 6.64 -18.27
N ILE A 137 4.19 6.87 -17.17
CA ILE A 137 2.80 6.41 -16.96
C ILE A 137 1.91 7.63 -16.83
N THR A 138 0.73 7.61 -17.47
CA THR A 138 -0.18 8.77 -17.43
C THR A 138 -1.14 8.69 -16.25
N ASN A 139 -1.18 9.72 -15.39
CA ASN A 139 -2.13 9.80 -14.28
C ASN A 139 -3.51 10.33 -14.69
N ARG A 140 -4.20 9.62 -15.58
CA ARG A 140 -5.60 10.00 -15.83
C ARG A 140 -6.47 9.62 -14.63
N LYS A 141 -7.21 10.59 -14.09
CA LYS A 141 -8.54 10.29 -13.56
C LYS A 141 -9.33 9.74 -14.74
N THR A 142 -9.63 8.44 -14.70
CA THR A 142 -10.74 7.94 -15.51
C THR A 142 -12.05 8.46 -14.93
#